data_AF-A0A960ZHR8-F1
#
_entry.id   AF-A0A960ZHR8-F1
#
_cell.length_a   1.000
_cell.length_b   1.000
_cell.length_c   1.000
_cell.angle_alpha   90.00
_cell.angle_beta   90.00
_cell.angle_gamma   90.00
#
_symmetry.space_group_name_H-M   'P 1'
#
loop_
_entity.id
_entity.type
_entity.pdbx_description
1 polymer ?
#
loop_
_entity_poly.entity_id
_entity_poly.type
_entity_poly.pdbx_seq_one_letter_code
_entity_poly.pdbx_strand_id
1 'polypeptide(L)'
;MPRLPAALKFPTTLFLIFLFAVFLSSCRQKDEQPSAMQIQLAQQMKSFFTVPASDSQKLQGIWQAEHETIVNAIEQKYLKSYSAQPDEASREVLRDRLKTIEIYLRIENQNVQMLTFSGEGNLGNNTGKITGQSKNSAKLTLTGKNNSQTSVELKFESNNANRFKYLEDGTEMTFLRETRSAEQISSSILQKLKNAGSLPEY
;
A
#
# COMPACT_ATOMS: atom_id res chain seq x y z
N MET A 1 -25.23 -14.72 -31.66
CA MET A 1 -24.90 -14.89 -30.22
C MET A 1 -23.58 -14.20 -29.92
N PRO A 2 -23.39 -13.69 -28.69
CA PRO A 2 -22.77 -12.40 -28.39
C PRO A 2 -21.29 -12.51 -27.97
N ARG A 3 -20.58 -11.38 -27.99
CA ARG A 3 -19.46 -11.15 -27.06
C ARG A 3 -19.77 -9.89 -26.26
N LEU A 4 -20.23 -10.07 -25.03
CA LEU A 4 -20.26 -9.00 -24.03
C LEU A 4 -18.82 -8.51 -23.82
N PRO A 5 -18.56 -7.19 -23.80
CA PRO A 5 -17.26 -6.68 -23.42
C PRO A 5 -17.00 -7.05 -21.96
N ALA A 6 -15.80 -7.56 -21.69
CA ALA A 6 -15.32 -7.82 -20.35
C ALA A 6 -15.52 -6.56 -19.50
N ALA A 7 -16.44 -6.64 -18.53
CA ALA A 7 -16.68 -5.57 -17.59
C ALA A 7 -15.35 -5.16 -16.97
N LEU A 8 -15.02 -3.86 -17.06
CA LEU A 8 -13.94 -3.24 -16.31
C LEU A 8 -14.09 -3.66 -14.85
N LYS A 9 -13.22 -4.55 -14.38
CA LYS A 9 -13.06 -4.81 -12.95
C LYS A 9 -12.35 -3.58 -12.37
N PHE A 10 -13.15 -2.60 -11.95
CA PHE A 10 -12.69 -1.55 -11.04
C PHE A 10 -12.07 -2.20 -9.79
N PRO A 11 -11.18 -1.50 -9.05
CA PRO A 11 -10.45 -2.05 -7.91
C PRO A 11 -11.37 -2.17 -6.68
N THR A 12 -12.45 -2.94 -6.80
CA THR A 12 -13.41 -3.23 -5.73
C THR A 12 -12.76 -3.91 -4.55
N THR A 13 -11.75 -4.76 -4.79
CA THR A 13 -11.03 -5.46 -3.72
C THR A 13 -10.39 -4.50 -2.71
N LEU A 14 -9.72 -3.43 -3.17
CA LEU A 14 -9.00 -2.50 -2.29
C LEU A 14 -9.93 -1.58 -1.51
N PHE A 15 -11.01 -1.14 -2.14
CA PHE A 15 -12.06 -0.36 -1.48
C PHE A 15 -12.80 -1.19 -0.43
N LEU A 16 -13.04 -2.47 -0.72
CA LEU A 16 -13.64 -3.40 0.24
C LEU A 16 -12.69 -3.71 1.40
N ILE A 17 -11.38 -3.88 1.18
CA ILE A 17 -10.40 -4.04 2.28
C ILE A 17 -10.48 -2.86 3.25
N PHE A 18 -10.51 -1.64 2.70
CA PHE A 18 -10.63 -0.42 3.49
C PHE A 18 -11.97 -0.38 4.25
N LEU A 19 -13.08 -0.67 3.58
CA LEU A 19 -14.40 -0.72 4.21
C LEU A 19 -14.48 -1.81 5.30
N PHE A 20 -13.96 -3.02 5.04
CA PHE A 20 -13.98 -4.11 6.01
C PHE A 20 -13.11 -3.78 7.23
N ALA A 21 -11.96 -3.15 7.06
CA ALA A 21 -11.15 -2.69 8.18
C ALA A 21 -11.89 -1.64 9.03
N VAL A 22 -12.65 -0.73 8.40
CA VAL A 22 -13.46 0.28 9.10
C VAL A 22 -14.70 -0.32 9.78
N PHE A 23 -15.42 -1.24 9.12
CA PHE A 23 -16.62 -1.88 9.68
C PHE A 23 -16.29 -2.86 10.82
N LEU A 24 -15.08 -3.44 10.82
CA LEU A 24 -14.64 -4.36 11.87
C LEU A 24 -14.46 -3.63 13.21
N SER A 25 -14.35 -2.31 13.19
CA SER A 25 -14.38 -1.46 14.37
C SER A 25 -15.77 -1.34 15.03
N SER A 26 -16.86 -1.74 14.35
CA SER A 26 -18.26 -1.50 14.78
C SER A 26 -19.09 -2.74 15.11
N CYS A 27 -18.55 -3.97 15.06
CA CYS A 27 -19.29 -5.18 15.44
C CYS A 27 -18.66 -5.90 16.64
N ARG A 28 -19.33 -5.77 17.80
CA ARG A 28 -19.00 -6.39 19.07
C ARG A 28 -19.79 -7.69 19.22
N GLN A 29 -19.19 -8.86 19.01
CA GLN A 29 -19.62 -10.08 19.69
C GLN A 29 -18.54 -11.16 19.73
N LYS A 30 -18.31 -11.63 20.97
CA LYS A 30 -17.57 -12.84 21.34
C LYS A 30 -18.12 -14.02 20.55
N ASP A 31 -17.29 -14.63 19.71
CA ASP A 31 -17.33 -16.06 19.42
C ASP A 31 -15.96 -16.48 18.87
N GLU A 32 -15.46 -17.64 19.31
CA GLU A 32 -14.13 -18.18 18.99
C GLU A 32 -13.95 -18.60 17.51
N GLN A 33 -14.92 -18.29 16.65
CA GLN A 33 -14.82 -18.48 15.21
C GLN A 33 -14.60 -17.13 14.50
N PRO A 34 -13.65 -17.06 13.54
CA PRO A 34 -13.48 -15.85 12.74
C PRO A 34 -14.80 -15.53 12.05
N SER A 35 -15.34 -14.34 12.31
CA SER A 35 -16.59 -13.90 11.69
C SER A 35 -16.45 -13.95 10.16
N ALA A 36 -17.56 -14.14 9.45
CA ALA A 36 -17.57 -14.15 7.98
C ALA A 36 -16.86 -12.93 7.37
N MET A 37 -16.90 -11.81 8.07
CA MET A 37 -16.22 -10.56 7.74
C MET A 37 -14.69 -10.63 7.88
N GLN A 38 -14.17 -11.26 8.93
CA GLN A 38 -12.72 -11.48 9.08
C GLN A 38 -12.20 -12.44 8.02
N ILE A 39 -12.98 -13.48 7.68
CA ILE A 39 -12.65 -14.41 6.59
C ILE A 39 -12.60 -13.66 5.25
N GLN A 40 -13.57 -12.78 5.01
CA GLN A 40 -13.63 -11.96 3.79
C GLN A 40 -12.47 -10.97 3.71
N LEU A 41 -12.13 -10.27 4.79
CA LEU A 41 -10.96 -9.38 4.84
C LEU A 41 -9.67 -10.17 4.57
N ALA A 42 -9.53 -11.35 5.18
CA ALA A 42 -8.36 -12.20 4.96
C ALA A 42 -8.25 -12.65 3.50
N GLN A 43 -9.37 -13.04 2.88
CA GLN A 43 -9.41 -13.42 1.47
C GLN A 43 -9.08 -12.24 0.56
N GLN A 44 -9.56 -11.04 0.87
CA GLN A 44 -9.23 -9.85 0.08
C GLN A 44 -7.78 -9.41 0.27
N MET A 45 -7.23 -9.50 1.47
CA MET A 45 -5.81 -9.25 1.71
C MET A 45 -4.93 -10.23 0.96
N LYS A 46 -5.23 -11.51 1.04
CA LYS A 46 -4.56 -12.52 0.22
C LYS A 46 -4.68 -12.17 -1.28
N SER A 47 -5.87 -11.82 -1.76
CA SER A 47 -6.07 -11.45 -3.17
C SER A 47 -5.26 -10.22 -3.60
N PHE A 48 -5.04 -9.25 -2.71
CA PHE A 48 -4.19 -8.10 -3.00
C PHE A 48 -2.75 -8.55 -3.21
N PHE A 49 -2.22 -9.39 -2.31
CA PHE A 49 -0.84 -9.88 -2.38
C PHE A 49 -0.63 -11.00 -3.42
N THR A 50 -1.69 -11.48 -4.06
CA THR A 50 -1.60 -12.38 -5.21
C THR A 50 -1.54 -11.59 -6.51
N VAL A 51 -0.38 -11.61 -7.15
CA VAL A 51 -0.18 -11.13 -8.52
C VAL A 51 0.27 -12.33 -9.37
N PRO A 52 -0.38 -12.62 -10.51
CA PRO A 52 0.07 -13.67 -11.41
C PRO A 52 1.52 -13.44 -11.82
N ALA A 53 2.31 -14.51 -11.88
CA ALA A 53 3.64 -14.43 -12.48
C ALA A 53 3.50 -13.94 -13.93
N SER A 54 4.35 -13.00 -14.33
CA SER A 54 4.47 -12.57 -15.71
C SER A 54 5.93 -12.42 -16.05
N ASP A 55 6.37 -13.24 -16.98
CA ASP A 55 7.74 -13.25 -17.47
C ASP A 55 8.04 -12.02 -18.35
N SER A 56 7.00 -11.25 -18.73
CA SER A 56 7.10 -10.17 -19.71
C SER A 56 7.24 -8.75 -19.12
N GLN A 57 6.91 -8.55 -17.84
CA GLN A 57 6.87 -7.21 -17.24
C GLN A 57 7.73 -7.13 -15.97
N LYS A 58 8.92 -6.49 -16.09
CA LYS A 58 9.90 -6.28 -15.00
C LYS A 58 9.27 -5.71 -13.71
N LEU A 59 8.23 -4.88 -13.84
CA LEU A 59 7.53 -4.24 -12.72
C LEU A 59 6.37 -5.05 -12.15
N GLN A 60 5.87 -6.07 -12.82
CA GLN A 60 4.71 -6.83 -12.34
C GLN A 60 5.05 -7.59 -11.06
N GLY A 61 4.22 -7.42 -10.03
CA GLY A 61 4.41 -8.07 -8.74
C GLY A 61 4.00 -7.20 -7.56
N ILE A 62 4.35 -7.69 -6.36
CA ILE A 62 4.25 -6.96 -5.10
C ILE A 62 5.61 -6.38 -4.76
N TRP A 63 5.61 -5.13 -4.32
CA TRP A 63 6.79 -4.41 -3.89
C TRP A 63 6.54 -3.79 -2.53
N GLN A 64 7.50 -3.87 -1.63
CA GLN A 64 7.44 -3.29 -0.30
C GLN A 64 8.47 -2.16 -0.21
N ALA A 65 8.07 -1.01 0.35
CA ALA A 65 9.01 0.06 0.61
C ALA A 65 9.93 -0.28 1.79
N GLU A 66 11.22 0.06 1.68
CA GLU A 66 12.18 -0.06 2.78
C GLU A 66 11.82 0.94 3.88
N HIS A 67 11.60 0.45 5.09
CA HIS A 67 11.08 1.23 6.21
C HIS A 67 11.84 2.54 6.45
N GLU A 68 13.17 2.49 6.54
CA GLU A 68 14.00 3.68 6.78
C GLU A 68 13.80 4.76 5.70
N THR A 69 13.60 4.34 4.45
CA THR A 69 13.37 5.28 3.34
C THR A 69 11.97 5.90 3.39
N ILE A 70 10.97 5.17 3.89
CA ILE A 70 9.62 5.70 4.15
C ILE A 70 9.69 6.78 5.24
N VAL A 71 10.36 6.49 6.36
CA VAL A 71 10.49 7.42 7.49
C VAL A 71 11.14 8.72 7.01
N ASN A 72 12.30 8.61 6.35
CA ASN A 72 13.02 9.77 5.81
C ASN A 72 12.16 10.56 4.82
N ALA A 73 11.43 9.86 3.95
CA ALA A 73 10.58 10.50 2.95
C ALA A 73 9.45 11.31 3.59
N ILE A 74 8.75 10.72 4.57
CA ILE A 74 7.64 11.39 5.25
C ILE A 74 8.15 12.52 6.14
N GLU A 75 9.25 12.33 6.87
CA GLU A 75 9.87 13.40 7.66
C GLU A 75 10.26 14.59 6.76
N GLN A 76 10.88 14.35 5.60
CA GLN A 76 11.22 15.43 4.67
C GLN A 76 9.98 16.16 4.14
N LYS A 77 8.92 15.43 3.77
CA LYS A 77 7.67 16.05 3.31
C LYS A 77 7.00 16.85 4.42
N TYR A 78 6.99 16.31 5.63
CA TYR A 78 6.45 16.96 6.83
C TYR A 78 7.22 18.24 7.13
N LEU A 79 8.55 18.22 7.17
CA LEU A 79 9.36 19.42 7.41
C LEU A 79 9.17 20.49 6.33
N LYS A 80 9.01 20.08 5.06
CA LYS A 80 8.76 21.01 3.94
C LYS A 80 7.38 21.67 4.00
N SER A 81 6.39 21.09 4.66
CA SER A 81 5.03 21.65 4.70
C SER A 81 4.84 22.80 5.70
N TYR A 82 5.79 23.05 6.60
CA TYR A 82 5.70 24.12 7.59
C TYR A 82 6.60 25.31 7.23
N SER A 83 6.06 26.52 7.41
CA SER A 83 6.83 27.76 7.26
C SER A 83 7.82 28.00 8.40
N ALA A 84 7.55 27.44 9.59
CA ALA A 84 8.46 27.41 10.74
C ALA A 84 8.74 25.95 11.13
N GLN A 85 9.96 25.63 11.58
CA GLN A 85 10.30 24.26 11.94
C GLN A 85 9.38 23.74 13.06
N PRO A 86 8.81 22.53 12.93
CA PRO A 86 7.97 21.94 13.97
C PRO A 86 8.78 21.71 15.26
N ASP A 87 8.12 21.85 16.41
CA ASP A 87 8.72 21.58 17.71
C ASP A 87 9.09 20.09 17.90
N GLU A 88 9.95 19.81 18.88
CA GLU A 88 10.44 18.44 19.09
C GLU A 88 9.32 17.46 19.46
N ALA A 89 8.31 17.92 20.20
CA ALA A 89 7.15 17.09 20.53
C ALA A 89 6.37 16.63 19.29
N SER A 90 6.14 17.53 18.32
CA SER A 90 5.47 17.19 17.06
C SER A 90 6.29 16.21 16.22
N ARG A 91 7.62 16.33 16.26
CA ARG A 91 8.54 15.40 15.57
C ARG A 91 8.56 14.03 16.24
N GLU A 92 8.55 13.97 17.56
CA GLU A 92 8.44 12.72 18.33
C GLU A 92 7.12 11.99 18.03
N VAL A 93 6.00 12.70 18.02
CA VAL A 93 4.69 12.12 17.65
C VAL A 93 4.73 11.58 16.21
N LEU A 94 5.32 12.30 15.26
CA LEU A 94 5.48 11.80 13.89
C LEU A 94 6.31 10.52 13.86
N ARG A 95 7.47 10.50 14.52
CA ARG A 95 8.36 9.33 14.56
C ARG A 95 7.67 8.12 15.19
N ASP A 96 6.93 8.32 16.26
CA ASP A 96 6.17 7.25 16.91
C ASP A 96 5.13 6.63 15.98
N ARG A 97 4.41 7.46 15.20
CA ARG A 97 3.46 6.97 14.19
C ARG A 97 4.15 6.25 13.03
N LEU A 98 5.38 6.64 12.72
CA LEU A 98 6.16 6.06 11.62
C LEU A 98 6.85 4.75 12.01
N LYS A 99 7.05 4.42 13.29
CA LYS A 99 7.73 3.18 13.77
C LYS A 99 7.23 1.88 13.14
N THR A 100 5.99 1.86 12.68
CA THR A 100 5.29 0.66 12.24
C THR A 100 4.69 0.82 10.84
N ILE A 101 5.05 1.89 10.13
CA ILE A 101 4.52 2.14 8.80
C ILE A 101 5.08 1.14 7.79
N GLU A 102 4.18 0.62 6.95
CA GLU A 102 4.50 -0.22 5.81
C GLU A 102 3.76 0.30 4.58
N ILE A 103 4.43 0.31 3.43
CA ILE A 103 3.82 0.66 2.15
C ILE A 103 4.11 -0.46 1.16
N TYR A 104 3.05 -0.95 0.54
CA TYR A 104 3.09 -1.95 -0.51
C TYR A 104 2.56 -1.38 -1.82
N LEU A 105 3.19 -1.73 -2.93
CA LEU A 105 2.71 -1.51 -4.28
C LEU A 105 2.41 -2.85 -4.94
N ARG A 106 1.16 -3.02 -5.36
CA ARG A 106 0.72 -4.08 -6.26
C ARG A 106 0.69 -3.53 -7.67
N ILE A 107 1.51 -4.09 -8.56
CA ILE A 107 1.56 -3.71 -9.97
C ILE A 107 1.11 -4.92 -10.81
N GLU A 108 0.01 -4.76 -11.55
CA GLU A 108 -0.57 -5.79 -12.41
C GLU A 108 -1.11 -5.15 -13.70
N ASN A 109 -0.59 -5.57 -14.86
CA ASN A 109 -1.02 -5.09 -16.17
C ASN A 109 -1.05 -3.54 -16.24
N GLN A 110 0.03 -2.90 -15.81
CA GLN A 110 0.19 -1.43 -15.68
C GLN A 110 -0.73 -0.76 -14.64
N ASN A 111 -1.68 -1.46 -14.05
CA ASN A 111 -2.47 -0.91 -12.93
C ASN A 111 -1.65 -1.03 -11.65
N VAL A 112 -1.70 0.03 -10.85
CA VAL A 112 -0.98 0.12 -9.59
C VAL A 112 -2.01 0.29 -8.48
N GLN A 113 -1.82 -0.44 -7.39
CA GLN A 113 -2.55 -0.25 -6.16
C GLN A 113 -1.53 -0.10 -5.03
N MET A 114 -1.63 0.98 -4.27
CA MET A 114 -0.82 1.24 -3.11
C MET A 114 -1.64 0.94 -1.86
N LEU A 115 -1.07 0.14 -0.97
CA LEU A 115 -1.60 -0.10 0.36
C LEU A 115 -0.61 0.45 1.37
N THR A 116 -1.06 1.35 2.23
CA THR A 116 -0.29 1.85 3.38
C THR A 116 -0.92 1.27 4.64
N PHE A 117 -0.08 0.82 5.56
CA PHE A 117 -0.47 0.36 6.89
C PHE A 117 0.34 1.14 7.92
N SER A 118 -0.30 1.63 8.98
CA SER A 118 0.40 2.05 10.20
C SER A 118 0.04 1.12 11.35
N GLY A 119 0.93 0.97 12.33
CA GLY A 119 0.69 0.15 13.52
C GLY A 119 -0.31 0.73 14.52
N GLU A 120 -0.97 1.85 14.17
CA GLU A 120 -2.22 2.29 14.81
C GLU A 120 -3.46 1.65 14.14
N GLY A 121 -3.26 0.85 13.09
CA GLY A 121 -4.31 0.22 12.30
C GLY A 121 -4.83 1.01 11.13
N ASN A 122 -4.25 2.17 10.85
CA ASN A 122 -4.73 2.99 9.76
C ASN A 122 -4.32 2.36 8.43
N LEU A 123 -5.31 2.16 7.55
CA LEU A 123 -5.10 1.72 6.18
C LEU A 123 -5.24 2.92 5.24
N GLY A 124 -4.26 3.12 4.37
CA GLY A 124 -4.32 4.05 3.27
C GLY A 124 -4.37 3.31 1.95
N ASN A 125 -5.18 3.78 1.00
CA ASN A 125 -5.26 3.21 -0.33
C ASN A 125 -5.16 4.27 -1.43
N ASN A 126 -4.25 4.05 -2.37
CA ASN A 126 -4.20 4.80 -3.61
C ASN A 126 -4.26 3.83 -4.79
N THR A 127 -4.82 4.26 -5.91
CA THR A 127 -4.84 3.48 -7.15
C THR A 127 -4.19 4.29 -8.25
N GLY A 128 -3.63 3.65 -9.27
CA GLY A 128 -2.91 4.38 -10.29
C GLY A 128 -2.61 3.55 -11.51
N LYS A 129 -1.86 4.15 -12.43
CA LYS A 129 -1.46 3.52 -13.67
C LYS A 129 -0.04 3.90 -14.06
N ILE A 130 0.69 2.94 -14.60
CA ILE A 130 1.94 3.18 -15.31
C ILE A 130 1.57 3.77 -16.68
N THR A 131 1.99 5.00 -16.96
CA THR A 131 1.63 5.77 -18.15
C THR A 131 2.76 5.89 -19.18
N GLY A 132 3.96 5.46 -18.80
CA GLY A 132 5.10 5.38 -19.71
C GLY A 132 6.21 4.53 -19.10
N GLN A 133 6.93 3.78 -19.93
CA GLN A 133 8.03 2.93 -19.49
C GLN A 133 9.20 3.07 -20.46
N SER A 134 10.38 3.28 -19.89
CA SER A 134 11.67 3.27 -20.57
C SER A 134 12.50 2.09 -20.04
N LYS A 135 13.72 1.91 -20.58
CA LYS A 135 14.64 0.86 -20.13
C LYS A 135 14.96 0.95 -18.63
N ASN A 136 15.06 2.18 -18.10
CA ASN A 136 15.56 2.46 -16.75
C ASN A 136 14.54 3.19 -15.86
N SER A 137 13.35 3.51 -16.37
CA SER A 137 12.33 4.21 -15.58
C SER A 137 10.91 3.91 -16.04
N ALA A 138 9.95 4.21 -15.18
CA ALA A 138 8.54 4.28 -15.53
C ALA A 138 7.89 5.51 -14.89
N LYS A 139 6.85 6.03 -15.54
CA LYS A 139 6.00 7.09 -14.99
C LYS A 139 4.74 6.45 -14.42
N LEU A 140 4.39 6.84 -13.21
CA LEU A 140 3.21 6.40 -12.49
C LEU A 140 2.36 7.64 -12.16
N THR A 141 1.07 7.55 -12.45
CA THR A 141 0.07 8.50 -11.92
C THR A 141 -0.74 7.78 -10.86
N LEU A 142 -0.67 8.25 -9.62
CA LEU A 142 -1.51 7.80 -8.51
C LEU A 142 -2.69 8.74 -8.34
N THR A 143 -3.85 8.17 -8.06
CA THR A 143 -5.08 8.85 -7.69
C THR A 143 -5.38 8.52 -6.24
N GLY A 144 -5.37 9.55 -5.40
CA GLY A 144 -5.68 9.47 -3.98
C GLY A 144 -7.14 9.79 -3.66
N LYS A 145 -7.42 9.95 -2.37
CA LYS A 145 -8.73 10.40 -1.88
C LYS A 145 -9.05 11.78 -2.49
N ASN A 146 -10.29 11.96 -2.97
CA ASN A 146 -10.78 13.16 -3.67
C ASN A 146 -10.27 13.35 -5.12
N ASN A 147 -9.85 12.28 -5.80
CA ASN A 147 -9.34 12.33 -7.17
C ASN A 147 -8.08 13.22 -7.34
N SER A 148 -7.37 13.49 -6.25
CA SER A 148 -6.05 14.12 -6.30
C SER A 148 -5.10 13.24 -7.09
N GLN A 149 -4.35 13.83 -8.02
CA GLN A 149 -3.40 13.11 -8.86
C GLN A 149 -1.97 13.45 -8.45
N THR A 150 -1.17 12.42 -8.20
CA THR A 150 0.24 12.52 -7.89
C THR A 150 1.04 11.86 -9.01
N SER A 151 2.00 12.61 -9.57
CA SER A 151 2.93 12.07 -10.56
C SER A 151 4.19 11.56 -9.86
N VAL A 152 4.58 10.34 -10.21
CA VAL A 152 5.69 9.62 -9.59
C VAL A 152 6.59 9.09 -10.70
N GLU A 153 7.90 9.20 -10.50
CA GLU A 153 8.88 8.49 -11.32
C GLU A 153 9.38 7.24 -10.58
N LEU A 154 9.31 6.10 -11.24
CA LEU A 154 9.94 4.85 -10.78
C LEU A 154 11.28 4.71 -11.52
N LYS A 155 12.42 4.73 -10.83
CA LYS A 155 13.74 4.52 -11.43
C LYS A 155 14.26 3.14 -11.08
N PHE A 156 14.60 2.37 -12.11
CA PHE A 156 15.12 1.02 -11.94
C PHE A 156 16.63 1.04 -11.73
N GLU A 157 17.10 0.24 -10.78
CA GLU A 157 18.53 0.02 -10.63
C GLU A 157 19.00 -0.98 -11.70
N SER A 158 20.06 -0.62 -12.44
CA SER A 158 20.57 -1.44 -13.55
C SER A 158 21.18 -2.76 -13.09
N ASN A 159 21.68 -2.80 -11.86
CA ASN A 159 22.32 -3.95 -11.22
C ASN A 159 21.38 -4.74 -10.29
N ASN A 160 20.14 -4.27 -10.06
CA ASN A 160 19.21 -4.95 -9.16
C ASN A 160 17.78 -4.94 -9.72
N ALA A 161 17.36 -6.08 -10.29
CA ALA A 161 16.01 -6.24 -10.84
C ALA A 161 14.90 -6.29 -9.78
N ASN A 162 15.27 -6.51 -8.51
CA ASN A 162 14.37 -6.63 -7.37
C ASN A 162 14.30 -5.34 -6.55
N ARG A 163 14.78 -4.21 -7.11
CA ARG A 163 14.78 -2.91 -6.45
C ARG A 163 14.46 -1.79 -7.43
N PHE A 164 13.69 -0.81 -6.97
CA PHE A 164 13.55 0.46 -7.67
C PHE A 164 13.41 1.63 -6.69
N LYS A 165 13.70 2.84 -7.18
CA LYS A 165 13.45 4.09 -6.48
C LYS A 165 12.12 4.67 -6.90
N TYR A 166 11.31 5.05 -5.93
CA TYR A 166 10.07 5.78 -6.09
C TYR A 166 10.36 7.25 -5.78
N LEU A 167 10.18 8.13 -6.76
CA LEU A 167 10.44 9.56 -6.63
C LEU A 167 9.14 10.34 -6.76
N GLU A 168 8.83 11.11 -5.72
CA GLU A 168 7.64 11.96 -5.64
C GLU A 168 8.04 13.29 -4.98
N ASP A 169 7.81 14.41 -5.66
CA ASP A 169 8.03 15.77 -5.16
C ASP A 169 9.42 16.02 -4.55
N GLY A 170 10.45 15.46 -5.20
CA GLY A 170 11.85 15.59 -4.76
C GLY A 170 12.20 14.77 -3.51
N THR A 171 11.35 13.82 -3.15
CA THR A 171 11.58 12.84 -2.10
C THR A 171 11.71 11.44 -2.70
N GLU A 172 12.59 10.62 -2.14
CA GLU A 172 12.87 9.26 -2.61
C GLU A 172 12.48 8.23 -1.56
N MET A 173 11.80 7.16 -2.01
CA MET A 173 11.62 5.91 -1.27
C MET A 173 12.21 4.77 -2.08
N THR A 174 12.76 3.75 -1.41
CA THR A 174 13.17 2.53 -2.11
C THR A 174 12.09 1.47 -1.95
N PHE A 175 11.78 0.78 -3.05
CA PHE A 175 10.95 -0.42 -3.03
C PHE A 175 11.77 -1.64 -3.40
N LEU A 176 11.55 -2.72 -2.65
CA LEU A 176 12.09 -4.05 -2.87
C LEU A 176 10.98 -4.99 -3.33
N ARG A 177 11.32 -5.94 -4.19
CA ARG A 177 10.38 -6.98 -4.62
C ARG A 177 10.07 -7.87 -3.42
N GLU A 178 8.80 -8.05 -3.16
CA GLU A 178 8.33 -8.93 -2.09
C GLU A 178 8.47 -10.39 -2.52
N THR A 179 9.05 -11.21 -1.66
CA THR A 179 9.34 -12.63 -1.92
C THR A 179 8.57 -13.59 -1.01
N ARG A 180 7.95 -13.07 0.05
CA ARG A 180 7.07 -13.85 0.94
C ARG A 180 5.78 -14.24 0.19
N SER A 181 5.15 -15.33 0.62
CA SER A 181 3.87 -15.73 0.04
C SER A 181 2.76 -14.73 0.42
N ALA A 182 1.71 -14.67 -0.41
CA ALA A 182 0.55 -13.83 -0.12
C ALA A 182 -0.07 -14.15 1.24
N GLU A 183 -0.10 -15.43 1.64
CA GLU A 183 -0.56 -15.89 2.95
C GLU A 183 0.32 -15.36 4.09
N GLN A 184 1.64 -15.40 3.95
CA GLN A 184 2.56 -14.93 4.99
C GLN A 184 2.39 -13.43 5.24
N ILE A 185 2.33 -12.63 4.18
CA ILE A 185 2.20 -11.17 4.28
C ILE A 185 0.83 -10.81 4.84
N SER A 186 -0.24 -11.36 4.25
CA SER A 186 -1.61 -11.07 4.69
C SER A 186 -1.83 -11.45 6.15
N SER A 187 -1.35 -12.62 6.58
CA SER A 187 -1.48 -13.06 7.98
C SER A 187 -0.71 -12.15 8.94
N SER A 188 0.50 -11.72 8.56
CA SER A 188 1.30 -10.78 9.37
C SER A 188 0.59 -9.43 9.54
N ILE A 189 0.06 -8.85 8.45
CA ILE A 189 -0.65 -7.57 8.50
C ILE A 189 -1.95 -7.70 9.32
N LEU A 190 -2.72 -8.77 9.12
CA LEU A 190 -3.93 -9.02 9.91
C LEU A 190 -3.63 -9.18 11.40
N GLN A 191 -2.52 -9.83 11.76
CA GLN A 191 -2.10 -9.95 13.15
C GLN A 191 -1.70 -8.59 13.72
N LYS A 192 -1.01 -7.74 12.95
CA LYS A 192 -0.69 -6.37 13.36
C LYS A 192 -1.95 -5.53 13.56
N LEU A 193 -2.94 -5.62 12.66
CA LEU A 193 -4.25 -4.96 12.81
C LEU A 193 -4.99 -5.41 14.08
N LYS A 194 -4.94 -6.71 14.41
CA LYS A 194 -5.50 -7.25 15.65
C LYS A 194 -4.78 -6.70 16.89
N ASN A 195 -3.45 -6.67 16.86
CA ASN A 195 -2.61 -6.27 17.99
C ASN A 195 -2.60 -4.76 18.24
N ALA A 196 -2.74 -3.95 17.19
CA ALA A 196 -2.71 -2.49 17.25
C ALA A 196 -3.92 -1.86 17.96
N GLY A 197 -4.84 -2.68 18.49
CA GLY A 197 -6.08 -2.15 19.04
C GLY A 197 -6.93 -1.45 17.97
N SER A 198 -6.81 -1.89 16.71
CA SER A 198 -7.64 -1.45 15.56
C SER A 198 -8.81 -2.41 15.32
N LEU A 199 -9.05 -3.25 16.32
CA LEU A 199 -10.20 -4.10 16.53
C LEU A 199 -10.63 -3.99 18.02
N PRO A 200 -10.98 -2.77 18.51
CA PRO A 200 -12.08 -2.67 19.47
C PRO A 200 -12.97 -1.43 19.29
N GLU A 201 -14.28 -1.72 19.23
CA GLU A 201 -15.42 -1.04 19.88
C GLU A 201 -15.69 0.44 19.60
N TYR A 202 -16.69 0.72 18.73
CA TYR A 202 -17.92 1.46 19.11
C TYR A 202 -19.12 0.97 18.29
#